data_AF-A0A7C5GLR1-F1
#
_entry.id   AF-A0A7C5GLR1-F1
#
_cell.length_a   1.000
_cell.length_b   1.000
_cell.length_c   1.000
_cell.angle_alpha   90.00
_cell.angle_beta   90.00
_cell.angle_gamma   90.00
#
_symmetry.space_group_name_H-M   'P 1'
#
loop_
_entity.id
_entity.type
_entity.pdbx_description
1 polymer ?
#
loop_
_entity_poly.entity_id
_entity_poly.type
_entity_poly.pdbx_seq_one_letter_code
_entity_poly.pdbx_strand_id
1 'polypeptide(L)'
;MIIYEQPLHEKIRVFMRLEQLVKRFNFHIQDHPAQSSESAIGLLLELYNLAARLDLKSEILKEIDRQAIVIQQRRNQGDVDAATQDDALENLSEASTKLYSLQGPLGHRLKNHNFFTVLHQRSSLP
;
A
#
# COMPACT_ATOMS: atom_id res chain seq x y z
N MET A 1 8.50 -25.66 2.43
CA MET A 1 7.20 -25.59 1.73
C MET A 1 7.20 -24.32 0.90
N ILE A 2 6.83 -24.38 -0.38
CA ILE A 2 6.72 -23.20 -1.25
C ILE A 2 5.24 -22.88 -1.39
N ILE A 3 4.84 -21.62 -1.16
CA ILE A 3 3.46 -21.15 -1.24
C ILE A 3 3.31 -20.28 -2.50
N TYR A 4 2.25 -20.52 -3.26
CA TYR A 4 1.88 -19.73 -4.43
C TYR A 4 0.54 -19.05 -4.18
N GLU A 5 0.48 -17.73 -4.40
CA GLU A 5 -0.74 -16.94 -4.29
C GLU A 5 -1.16 -16.45 -5.68
N GLN A 6 -2.41 -16.68 -6.07
CA GLN A 6 -2.95 -16.24 -7.36
C GLN A 6 -4.13 -15.27 -7.15
N PRO A 7 -4.02 -14.00 -7.57
CA PRO A 7 -5.11 -13.04 -7.45
C PRO A 7 -6.23 -13.36 -8.43
N LEU A 8 -7.43 -13.61 -7.91
CA LEU A 8 -8.63 -13.89 -8.71
C LEU A 8 -9.37 -12.62 -9.18
N HIS A 9 -9.01 -11.47 -8.63
CA HIS A 9 -9.59 -10.17 -8.96
C HIS A 9 -8.50 -9.11 -9.16
N GLU A 10 -8.77 -8.15 -10.06
CA GLU A 10 -7.81 -7.06 -10.34
C GLU A 10 -7.48 -6.26 -9.08
N LYS A 11 -8.46 -6.01 -8.20
CA LYS A 11 -8.22 -5.36 -6.91
C LYS A 11 -7.16 -6.08 -6.07
N ILE A 12 -7.27 -7.41 -5.96
CA ILE A 12 -6.31 -8.22 -5.20
C ILE A 12 -4.94 -8.23 -5.90
N ARG A 13 -4.91 -8.30 -7.23
CA ARG A 13 -3.67 -8.20 -8.01
C ARG A 13 -2.93 -6.88 -7.71
N VAL A 14 -3.66 -5.77 -7.68
CA VAL A 14 -3.12 -4.44 -7.38
C VAL A 14 -2.59 -4.37 -5.95
N PHE A 15 -3.33 -4.91 -4.97
CA PHE A 15 -2.89 -4.95 -3.57
C PHE A 15 -1.64 -5.81 -3.37
N MET A 16 -1.58 -6.99 -3.99
CA MET A 16 -0.38 -7.84 -3.96
C MET A 16 0.82 -7.13 -4.59
N ARG A 17 0.62 -6.45 -5.73
CA ARG A 17 1.67 -5.66 -6.37
C ARG A 17 2.13 -4.49 -5.49
N LEU A 18 1.20 -3.77 -4.87
CA LEU A 18 1.51 -2.68 -3.93
C LEU A 18 2.34 -3.19 -2.76
N GLU A 19 1.91 -4.29 -2.14
CA GLU A 19 2.62 -4.92 -1.04
C GLU A 19 4.05 -5.32 -1.43
N GLN A 20 4.22 -5.98 -2.57
CA GLN A 20 5.54 -6.37 -3.08
C GLN A 20 6.44 -5.17 -3.34
N LEU A 21 5.92 -4.09 -3.94
CA LEU A 21 6.68 -2.88 -4.20
C LEU A 21 7.10 -2.18 -2.91
N VAL A 22 6.21 -2.06 -1.93
CA VAL A 22 6.52 -1.47 -0.62
C VAL A 22 7.56 -2.30 0.13
N LYS A 23 7.44 -3.64 0.14
CA LYS A 23 8.43 -4.53 0.75
C LYS A 23 9.82 -4.35 0.14
N ARG A 24 9.92 -4.34 -1.19
CA ARG A 24 11.20 -4.14 -1.91
C ARG A 24 11.76 -2.75 -1.66
N PHE A 25 10.91 -1.72 -1.66
CA PHE A 25 11.36 -0.36 -1.39
C PHE A 25 11.95 -0.24 0.02
N ASN A 26 11.24 -0.77 1.02
CA ASN A 26 11.70 -0.79 2.41
C ASN A 26 13.01 -1.56 2.60
N PHE A 27 13.20 -2.65 1.86
CA PHE A 27 14.47 -3.38 1.85
C PHE A 27 15.63 -2.51 1.36
N HIS A 28 15.46 -1.83 0.22
CA HIS A 28 16.53 -1.02 -0.37
C HIS A 28 16.83 0.30 0.37
N ILE A 29 15.87 0.88 1.11
CA ILE A 29 16.16 2.07 1.92
C ILE A 29 16.91 1.75 3.22
N GLN A 30 16.84 0.51 3.69
CA GLN A 30 17.55 0.06 4.90
C GLN A 30 19.01 -0.32 4.60
N ASP A 31 19.29 -0.77 3.37
CA ASP A 31 20.64 -1.10 2.92
C ASP A 31 21.36 0.15 2.39
N HIS A 32 22.51 0.51 3.00
CA HIS A 32 23.31 1.70 2.65
C HIS A 32 24.36 1.59 1.50
N PRO A 33 24.36 0.64 0.54
CA PRO A 33 25.16 0.76 -0.67
C PRO A 33 24.58 1.76 -1.69
N ALA A 34 25.44 2.39 -2.50
CA ALA A 34 25.02 3.28 -3.59
C ALA A 34 24.05 2.61 -4.60
N GLN A 35 24.19 1.31 -4.84
CA GLN A 35 23.32 0.50 -5.72
C GLN A 35 21.90 0.34 -5.15
N SER A 36 21.74 0.41 -3.83
CA SER A 36 20.44 0.33 -3.17
C SER A 36 19.65 1.62 -3.36
N SER A 37 20.31 2.77 -3.45
CA SER A 37 19.66 4.06 -3.72
C SER A 37 19.00 4.10 -5.11
N GLU A 38 19.68 3.62 -6.16
CA GLU A 38 19.12 3.54 -7.50
C GLU A 38 17.89 2.62 -7.54
N SER A 39 18.01 1.45 -6.91
CA SER A 39 16.91 0.47 -6.81
C SER A 39 15.71 1.05 -6.05
N ALA A 40 15.94 1.78 -4.95
CA ALA A 40 14.88 2.44 -4.18
C ALA A 40 14.18 3.53 -5.00
N ILE A 41 14.91 4.34 -5.77
CA ILE A 41 14.33 5.37 -6.66
C ILE A 41 13.47 4.71 -7.75
N GLY A 42 13.97 3.65 -8.39
CA GLY A 42 13.20 2.89 -9.38
C GLY A 42 11.87 2.36 -8.82
N LEU A 43 11.91 1.77 -7.62
CA LEU A 43 10.72 1.27 -6.94
C LEU A 43 9.75 2.39 -6.53
N LEU A 44 10.25 3.55 -6.13
CA LEU A 44 9.42 4.71 -5.83
C LEU A 44 8.68 5.22 -7.09
N LEU A 45 9.33 5.21 -8.25
CA LEU A 45 8.71 5.54 -9.54
C LEU A 45 7.64 4.52 -9.93
N GLU A 46 7.88 3.23 -9.70
CA GLU A 46 6.86 2.18 -9.89
C GLU A 46 5.66 2.35 -8.97
N LEU A 47 5.89 2.66 -7.67
CA LEU A 47 4.83 2.96 -6.70
C LEU A 47 4.00 4.17 -7.13
N TYR A 48 4.66 5.24 -7.59
CA TYR A 48 3.99 6.42 -8.11
C TYR A 48 3.15 6.10 -9.34
N ASN A 49 3.67 5.32 -10.29
CA ASN A 49 2.94 4.91 -11.47
C ASN A 49 1.73 4.02 -11.14
N LEU A 50 1.84 3.15 -10.13
CA LEU A 50 0.71 2.35 -9.65
C LEU A 50 -0.37 3.24 -9.03
N ALA A 51 0.03 4.19 -8.19
CA ALA A 51 -0.87 5.14 -7.53
C ALA A 51 -1.54 6.13 -8.49
N ALA A 52 -0.93 6.43 -9.64
CA ALA A 52 -1.50 7.34 -10.64
C ALA A 52 -2.60 6.70 -11.50
N ARG A 53 -2.61 5.36 -11.63
CA ARG A 53 -3.54 4.62 -12.53
C ARG A 53 -4.89 4.31 -11.89
N LEU A 54 -4.92 4.22 -10.57
CA LEU A 54 -6.05 3.74 -9.79
C LEU A 54 -6.20 4.65 -8.57
N ASP A 55 -7.42 4.92 -8.14
CA ASP A 55 -7.66 5.61 -6.87
C ASP A 55 -7.40 4.64 -5.70
N LEU A 56 -6.13 4.31 -5.49
CA LEU A 56 -5.68 3.35 -4.48
C LEU A 56 -6.11 3.75 -3.08
N LYS A 57 -6.14 5.06 -2.77
CA LYS A 57 -6.57 5.56 -1.47
C LYS A 57 -8.01 5.12 -1.19
N SER A 58 -8.92 5.39 -2.13
CA SER A 58 -10.33 5.04 -1.99
C SER A 58 -10.54 3.52 -1.96
N GLU A 59 -9.81 2.75 -2.77
CA GLU A 59 -9.92 1.29 -2.78
C GLU A 59 -9.43 0.63 -1.48
N ILE A 60 -8.35 1.16 -0.89
CA ILE A 60 -7.84 0.68 0.41
C ILE A 60 -8.84 1.03 1.52
N LEU A 61 -9.40 2.25 1.53
CA LEU A 61 -10.39 2.67 2.52
C LEU A 61 -11.64 1.76 2.48
N LYS A 62 -12.17 1.49 1.28
CA LYS A 62 -13.30 0.56 1.11
C LYS A 62 -12.99 -0.85 1.63
N GLU A 63 -11.77 -1.34 1.41
CA GLU A 63 -11.38 -2.66 1.91
C GLU A 63 -11.23 -2.66 3.43
N ILE A 64 -10.68 -1.60 4.04
CA ILE A 64 -10.62 -1.43 5.50
C ILE A 64 -12.04 -1.48 6.10
N ASP A 65 -12.98 -0.71 5.56
CA ASP A 65 -14.37 -0.70 6.03
C ASP A 65 -15.02 -2.09 5.89
N ARG A 66 -14.79 -2.77 4.77
CA ARG A 66 -15.28 -4.13 4.54
C ARG A 66 -14.75 -5.12 5.58
N GLN A 67 -13.45 -5.06 5.89
CA GLN A 67 -12.82 -5.93 6.89
C GLN A 67 -13.35 -5.66 8.29
N ALA A 68 -13.56 -4.39 8.65
CA ALA A 68 -14.14 -4.02 9.94
C ALA A 68 -15.55 -4.63 10.12
N ILE A 69 -16.40 -4.56 9.10
CA ILE A 69 -17.73 -5.20 9.11
C ILE A 69 -17.62 -6.72 9.29
N VAL A 70 -16.71 -7.38 8.57
CA VAL A 70 -16.52 -8.83 8.66
C VAL A 70 -16.06 -9.25 10.07
N ILE A 71 -15.14 -8.50 10.68
CA ILE A 71 -14.66 -8.77 12.04
C ILE A 71 -15.80 -8.59 13.05
N GLN A 72 -16.59 -7.51 12.95
CA GLN A 72 -17.74 -7.27 13.82
C GLN A 72 -18.82 -8.36 13.70
N GLN A 73 -19.08 -8.87 12.50
CA GLN A 73 -20.02 -9.97 12.30
C GLN A 73 -19.56 -11.26 12.97
N ARG A 74 -18.25 -11.55 12.96
CA ARG A 74 -17.69 -12.72 13.65
C ARG A 74 -17.76 -12.62 15.17
N ARG A 75 -17.68 -11.41 15.74
CA ARG A 75 -17.87 -11.19 17.19
C ARG A 75 -19.20 -11.75 17.69
N ASN A 76 -20.25 -11.60 16.89
CA ASN A 76 -21.59 -12.07 17.24
C ASN A 76 -21.74 -13.61 17.19
N GLN A 77 -20.74 -14.34 16.70
CA GLN A 77 -20.76 -15.80 16.56
C GLN A 77 -20.06 -16.52 17.74
N GLY A 78 -19.41 -15.80 18.66
CA GLY A 78 -18.94 -16.32 19.95
C GLY A 78 -17.65 -17.17 19.94
N ASP A 79 -17.05 -17.43 18.79
CA ASP A 79 -15.93 -18.38 18.62
C ASP A 79 -14.52 -17.75 18.64
N VAL A 80 -14.38 -16.46 18.94
CA VAL A 80 -13.12 -15.71 18.79
C VAL A 80 -12.79 -14.89 20.03
N ASP A 81 -11.51 -14.83 20.37
CA ASP A 81 -10.97 -13.95 21.41
C ASP A 81 -11.33 -12.48 21.16
N ALA A 82 -12.08 -11.89 22.08
CA ALA A 82 -12.58 -10.52 21.97
C ALA A 82 -11.45 -9.48 21.98
N ALA A 83 -10.36 -9.74 22.71
CA ALA A 83 -9.23 -8.81 22.80
C ALA A 83 -8.54 -8.67 21.43
N THR A 84 -8.23 -9.80 20.77
CA THR A 84 -7.63 -9.80 19.42
C THR A 84 -8.54 -9.10 18.39
N GLN A 85 -9.87 -9.22 18.53
CA GLN A 85 -10.80 -8.52 17.64
C GLN A 85 -10.82 -7.01 17.86
N ASP A 86 -10.83 -6.57 19.11
CA ASP A 86 -10.81 -5.15 19.47
C ASP A 86 -9.50 -4.50 18.99
N ASP A 87 -8.35 -5.16 19.18
CA ASP A 87 -7.05 -4.71 18.65
C ASP A 87 -7.06 -4.57 17.12
N ALA A 88 -7.65 -5.55 16.41
CA ALA A 88 -7.72 -5.50 14.95
C ALA A 88 -8.61 -4.34 14.46
N LEU A 89 -9.73 -4.08 15.13
CA LEU A 89 -10.62 -2.97 14.81
C LEU A 89 -9.96 -1.61 15.09
N GLU A 90 -9.20 -1.50 16.18
CA GLU A 90 -8.44 -0.29 16.50
C GLU A 90 -7.37 -0.02 15.43
N ASN A 91 -6.60 -1.04 15.05
CA ASN A 91 -5.60 -0.93 13.98
C ASN A 91 -6.22 -0.48 12.64
N LEU A 92 -7.39 -1.02 12.27
CA LEU A 92 -8.11 -0.61 11.07
C LEU A 92 -8.59 0.85 11.16
N SER A 93 -9.12 1.25 12.32
CA SER A 93 -9.56 2.63 12.58
C SER A 93 -8.41 3.63 12.48
N GLU A 94 -7.27 3.32 13.10
CA GLU A 94 -6.06 4.13 12.99
C GLU A 94 -5.56 4.25 11.55
N ALA A 95 -5.50 3.13 10.83
CA ALA A 95 -5.05 3.12 9.45
C ALA A 95 -5.97 3.96 8.55
N SER A 96 -7.29 3.85 8.74
CA SER A 96 -8.26 4.67 8.00
C SER A 96 -8.08 6.16 8.30
N THR A 97 -7.87 6.53 9.57
CA THR A 97 -7.66 7.91 10.00
C THR A 97 -6.39 8.50 9.39
N LYS A 98 -5.29 7.73 9.40
CA LYS A 98 -4.03 8.11 8.75
C LYS A 98 -4.25 8.33 7.25
N LEU A 99 -4.98 7.44 6.58
CA LEU A 99 -5.30 7.59 5.16
C LEU A 99 -6.18 8.82 4.87
N TYR A 100 -7.22 9.07 5.66
CA TYR A 100 -8.08 10.24 5.52
C TYR A 100 -7.29 11.54 5.68
N SER A 101 -6.33 11.59 6.61
CA SER A 101 -5.48 12.76 6.83
C SER A 101 -4.59 13.14 5.64
N LEU A 102 -4.31 12.20 4.74
CA LEU A 102 -3.53 12.48 3.52
C LEU A 102 -4.33 13.36 2.57
N GLN A 103 -3.82 14.54 2.25
CA GLN A 103 -4.46 15.42 1.27
C GLN A 103 -4.26 14.91 -0.16
N GLY A 104 -5.36 14.77 -0.89
CA GLY A 104 -5.34 14.36 -2.30
C GLY A 104 -5.04 12.87 -2.51
N PRO A 105 -4.77 12.48 -3.78
CA PRO A 105 -4.43 11.11 -4.14
C PRO A 105 -3.04 10.72 -3.64
N LEU A 106 -2.81 9.40 -3.51
CA LEU A 106 -1.47 8.89 -3.19
C LEU A 106 -0.45 9.38 -4.23
N GLY A 107 0.71 9.82 -3.75
CA GLY A 107 1.76 10.37 -4.61
C GLY A 107 1.58 11.85 -4.99
N HIS A 108 0.54 12.55 -4.51
CA HIS A 108 0.35 13.99 -4.78
C HIS A 108 1.60 14.82 -4.39
N ARG A 109 2.19 14.54 -3.22
CA ARG A 109 3.41 15.20 -2.76
C ARG A 109 4.60 14.96 -3.69
N LEU A 110 4.72 13.75 -4.27
CA LEU A 110 5.79 13.39 -5.20
C LEU A 110 5.65 14.10 -6.54
N LYS A 111 4.41 14.22 -7.04
CA LYS A 111 4.10 14.95 -8.28
C LYS A 111 4.55 16.42 -8.21
N ASN A 112 4.47 17.04 -7.04
CA ASN A 112 4.85 18.43 -6.83
C ASN A 112 6.36 18.60 -6.55
N HIS A 113 7.14 17.52 -6.53
CA HIS A 113 8.57 17.56 -6.24
C HIS A 113 9.41 17.60 -7.53
N ASN A 114 10.04 18.75 -7.80
CA ASN A 114 10.76 18.99 -9.06
C ASN A 114 11.77 17.90 -9.44
N PHE A 115 12.61 17.47 -8.49
CA PHE A 115 13.59 16.40 -8.74
C PHE A 115 12.92 15.08 -9.11
N PHE A 116 11.78 14.75 -8.51
CA PHE A 116 11.06 13.52 -8.80
C PHE A 116 10.43 13.56 -10.18
N THR A 117 9.85 14.70 -10.56
CA THR A 117 9.29 14.91 -11.90
C THR A 117 10.35 14.78 -12.99
N VAL A 118 11.54 15.36 -12.79
CA VAL A 118 12.66 15.21 -13.74
C VAL A 118 13.12 13.76 -13.84
N LEU A 119 13.25 13.05 -12.72
CA LEU A 119 13.61 11.63 -12.72
C LEU A 119 12.56 10.77 -13.44
N HIS A 120 11.28 11.02 -13.18
CA HIS A 120 10.16 10.32 -13.81
C HIS A 120 10.13 10.51 -15.33
N GLN A 121 10.45 11.72 -15.81
CA GLN A 121 10.58 11.97 -17.25
C GLN A 121 11.77 11.27 -17.89
N ARG A 122 12.86 11.03 -17.15
CA ARG A 122 14.05 10.36 -17.68
C ARG A 122 13.96 8.85 -17.62
N SER A 123 13.25 8.29 -16.63
CA SER A 123 13.07 6.84 -16.51
C SER A 123 12.18 6.22 -17.60
N SER A 124 11.45 7.05 -18.35
CA SER A 124 10.67 6.62 -19.51
C SER A 124 11.48 6.58 -20.82
N LEU A 125 12.72 7.08 -20.82
CA LEU A 125 13.62 7.02 -21.95
C LEU A 125 14.40 5.68 -21.91
N PRO A 126 14.49 4.94 -23.03
CA PRO A 126 15.24 3.68 -23.11
C PRO A 126 16.75 3.87 -23.02
#